data_AF-A0A8S0Q6J2-F1
#
_entry.id   AF-A0A8S0Q6J2-F1
#
_cell.length_a   1.000
_cell.length_b   1.000
_cell.length_c   1.000
_cell.angle_alpha   90.00
_cell.angle_beta   90.00
_cell.angle_gamma   90.00
#
_symmetry.space_group_name_H-M   'P 1'
#
loop_
_entity.id
_entity.type
_entity.pdbx_description
1 polymer ?
#
loop_
_entity_poly.entity_id
_entity_poly.type
_entity_poly.pdbx_seq_one_letter_code
_entity_poly.pdbx_strand_id
1 'polypeptide(L)'
;VLVVVEGTLYVGFVTSNPADPNVKNKLFTKTLKPGDVFVFPEGLIHFQFNVGKNNAVVFAGLSSQNPGVITIANAVFGSDPPINPDVLTKAFQVEANVIKYLQGQFWWNID
;
A
#
# COMPACT_ATOMS: atom_id res chain seq x y z
N VAL A 1 10.27 9.93 -3.10
CA VAL A 1 9.54 11.22 -3.31
C VAL A 1 8.66 11.07 -4.53
N LEU A 2 7.41 11.57 -4.48
CA LEU A 2 6.47 11.55 -5.59
C LEU A 2 6.08 12.98 -5.98
N VAL A 3 6.15 13.28 -7.27
CA VAL A 3 5.75 14.57 -7.86
C VAL A 3 4.62 14.31 -8.85
N VAL A 4 3.52 15.06 -8.73
CA VAL A 4 2.40 14.95 -9.68
C VAL A 4 2.65 15.89 -10.86
N VAL A 5 2.55 15.34 -12.06
CA VAL A 5 2.67 16.12 -13.32
C VAL A 5 1.30 16.32 -13.95
N GLU A 6 0.43 15.31 -13.86
CA GLU A 6 -0.94 15.37 -14.39
C GLU A 6 -1.93 14.68 -13.46
N GLY A 7 -3.19 15.10 -13.51
CA GLY A 7 -4.29 14.44 -12.80
C GLY A 7 -4.46 14.88 -11.33
N THR A 8 -5.12 14.05 -10.52
CA THR A 8 -5.38 14.34 -9.11
C THR A 8 -5.31 13.04 -8.31
N LEU A 9 -4.39 12.99 -7.35
CA LEU A 9 -4.09 11.77 -6.60
C LEU A 9 -4.34 11.96 -5.11
N TYR A 10 -5.17 11.10 -4.53
CA TYR A 10 -5.23 10.91 -3.09
C TYR A 10 -4.11 9.96 -2.68
N VAL A 11 -3.15 10.46 -1.92
CA VAL A 11 -2.00 9.67 -1.46
C VAL A 11 -1.93 9.64 0.06
N GLY A 12 -1.25 8.65 0.61
CA GLY A 12 -0.89 8.65 2.01
C GLY A 12 -0.02 7.50 2.44
N PHE A 13 0.43 7.57 3.69
CA PHE A 13 1.13 6.50 4.37
C PHE A 13 0.65 6.33 5.80
N VAL A 14 0.87 5.14 6.35
CA VAL A 14 0.54 4.78 7.72
C VAL A 14 1.84 4.57 8.50
N THR A 15 1.93 5.13 9.70
CA THR A 15 3.12 4.94 10.56
C THR A 15 3.27 3.49 11.00
N SER A 16 4.50 3.11 11.36
CA SER A 16 4.76 1.87 12.08
C SER A 16 4.03 1.84 13.43
N ASN A 17 4.03 0.66 14.06
CA ASN A 17 3.43 0.48 15.37
C ASN A 17 4.10 1.42 16.39
N PRO A 18 3.32 2.20 17.16
CA PRO A 18 3.87 3.04 18.20
C PRO A 18 4.42 2.19 19.37
N ALA A 19 5.33 2.77 20.14
CA ALA A 19 5.87 2.12 21.33
C ALA A 19 4.82 1.96 22.45
N ASP A 20 3.84 2.86 22.51
CA ASP A 20 2.70 2.76 23.42
C ASP A 20 1.57 1.95 22.76
N PRO A 21 1.17 0.80 23.32
CA PRO A 21 0.13 -0.06 22.76
C PRO A 21 -1.28 0.59 22.74
N ASN A 22 -1.48 1.69 23.46
CA ASN A 22 -2.76 2.42 23.47
C ASN A 22 -2.85 3.46 22.34
N VAL A 23 -1.75 3.69 21.63
CA VAL A 23 -1.70 4.59 20.47
C VAL A 23 -1.91 3.76 19.21
N LYS A 24 -2.71 4.28 18.28
CA LYS A 24 -2.93 3.65 16.97
C LYS A 24 -1.90 4.12 15.97
N ASN A 25 -1.64 3.31 14.94
CA ASN A 25 -0.93 3.77 13.76
C ASN A 25 -1.63 5.00 13.16
N LYS A 26 -0.85 6.01 12.76
CA LYS A 26 -1.38 7.26 12.24
C LYS A 26 -1.33 7.28 10.72
N LEU A 27 -2.44 7.71 10.12
CA LEU A 27 -2.55 7.96 8.69
C LEU A 27 -2.17 9.42 8.37
N PHE A 28 -1.25 9.60 7.43
CA PHE A 28 -0.92 10.90 6.84
C PHE A 28 -1.34 10.88 5.37
N THR A 29 -2.24 11.79 4.98
CA THR A 29 -2.79 11.82 3.62
C THR A 29 -2.92 13.23 3.08
N LYS A 30 -2.94 13.32 1.75
CA LYS A 30 -3.26 14.55 1.03
C LYS A 30 -3.76 14.22 -0.38
N THR A 31 -4.66 15.06 -0.89
CA THR A 31 -4.98 15.09 -2.32
C THR A 31 -4.00 16.01 -3.02
N LEU A 32 -3.18 15.45 -3.91
CA LEU A 32 -2.16 16.14 -4.70
C LEU A 32 -2.71 16.55 -6.07
N LYS A 33 -2.26 17.71 -6.53
CA LYS A 33 -2.50 18.29 -7.87
C LYS A 33 -1.16 18.46 -8.61
N PRO A 34 -1.15 18.76 -9.92
CA PRO A 34 0.09 19.01 -10.65
C PRO A 34 0.98 20.05 -9.96
N GLY A 35 2.26 19.73 -9.80
CA GLY A 35 3.24 20.53 -9.08
C GLY A 35 3.37 20.20 -7.59
N ASP A 36 2.40 19.50 -6.98
CA ASP A 36 2.51 19.05 -5.60
C ASP A 36 3.52 17.90 -5.46
N VAL A 37 4.18 17.88 -4.30
CA VAL A 37 5.16 16.86 -3.92
C VAL A 37 4.72 16.18 -2.62
N PHE A 38 4.98 14.88 -2.53
CA PHE A 38 4.76 14.10 -1.31
C PHE A 38 5.90 13.13 -1.05
N VAL A 39 6.28 12.98 0.22
CA VAL A 39 7.39 12.13 0.65
C VAL A 39 6.83 10.94 1.44
N PHE A 40 7.20 9.74 1.00
CA PHE A 40 6.95 8.50 1.72
C PHE A 40 8.23 8.10 2.47
N PRO A 41 8.18 7.96 3.80
CA PRO A 41 9.31 7.41 4.55
C PRO A 41 9.59 5.96 4.15
N GLU A 42 10.85 5.56 4.23
CA GLU A 42 11.30 4.20 3.89
C GLU A 42 10.60 3.15 4.76
N GLY A 43 10.20 2.03 4.13
CA GLY A 43 9.61 0.88 4.81
C GLY A 43 8.17 1.05 5.28
N LEU A 44 7.56 2.24 5.14
CA LEU A 44 6.17 2.44 5.56
C LEU A 44 5.17 2.06 4.46
N ILE A 45 4.06 1.46 4.89
CA ILE A 45 2.90 1.18 4.05
C ILE A 45 2.37 2.51 3.53
N HIS A 46 2.24 2.62 2.22
CA HIS A 46 1.72 3.81 1.55
C HIS A 46 0.90 3.44 0.32
N PHE A 47 0.14 4.40 -0.19
CA PHE A 47 -0.76 4.20 -1.33
C PHE A 47 -0.92 5.48 -2.15
N GLN A 48 -1.37 5.30 -3.38
CA GLN A 48 -1.84 6.35 -4.27
C GLN A 48 -3.15 5.90 -4.92
N PHE A 49 -4.11 6.81 -5.03
CA PHE A 49 -5.42 6.54 -5.62
C PHE A 49 -5.84 7.71 -6.51
N ASN A 50 -6.10 7.43 -7.80
CA ASN A 50 -6.59 8.44 -8.73
C ASN A 50 -8.07 8.74 -8.46
N VAL A 51 -8.32 9.91 -7.89
CA VAL A 51 -9.67 10.41 -7.60
C VAL A 51 -10.19 11.36 -8.69
N GLY A 52 -9.35 11.65 -9.69
CA GLY A 52 -9.71 12.43 -10.87
C GLY A 52 -10.53 11.62 -11.87
N LYS A 53 -11.11 12.32 -12.85
CA LYS A 53 -11.85 11.70 -13.96
C LYS A 53 -10.96 11.24 -15.11
N ASN A 54 -9.73 11.72 -15.16
CA ASN A 54 -8.76 11.49 -16.23
C ASN A 54 -7.54 10.75 -15.69
N ASN A 55 -6.66 10.30 -16.58
CA ASN A 55 -5.37 9.72 -16.21
C ASN A 55 -4.55 10.69 -15.34
N ALA A 56 -3.76 10.12 -14.45
CA ALA A 56 -2.79 10.84 -13.63
C ALA A 56 -1.38 10.35 -13.96
N VAL A 57 -0.42 11.27 -13.96
CA VAL A 57 0.99 10.98 -14.26
C VAL A 57 1.85 11.52 -13.13
N VAL A 58 2.78 10.70 -12.66
CA VAL A 58 3.69 11.05 -11.57
C VAL A 58 5.12 10.64 -11.92
N PHE A 59 6.08 11.37 -11.34
CA PHE A 59 7.45 10.90 -11.24
C PHE A 59 7.75 10.51 -9.80
N ALA A 60 8.29 9.30 -9.62
CA ALA A 60 8.76 8.80 -8.33
C ALA A 60 10.30 8.70 -8.35
N GLY A 61 10.95 9.39 -7.42
CA GLY A 61 12.38 9.25 -7.16
C GLY A 61 12.63 8.47 -5.87
N LEU A 62 13.46 7.44 -5.92
CA LEU A 62 13.85 6.61 -4.78
C LEU A 62 15.35 6.80 -4.49
N SER A 63 15.74 6.71 -3.22
CA SER A 63 17.12 6.94 -2.77
C SER A 63 18.04 5.72 -2.90
N SER A 64 17.57 4.64 -3.55
CA SER A 64 18.31 3.41 -3.79
C SER A 64 18.20 3.01 -5.25
N GLN A 65 19.27 2.49 -5.83
CA GLN A 65 19.30 1.86 -7.16
C GLN A 65 18.50 0.56 -7.21
N ASN A 66 18.26 -0.07 -6.05
CA ASN A 66 17.46 -1.27 -5.91
C ASN A 66 16.51 -1.08 -4.71
N PRO A 67 15.44 -0.29 -4.86
CA PRO A 67 14.56 0.03 -3.74
C PRO A 67 13.66 -1.15 -3.34
N GLY A 68 13.40 -2.08 -4.27
CA GLY A 68 12.41 -3.13 -4.10
C GLY A 68 10.98 -2.59 -3.97
N VAL A 69 9.99 -3.49 -4.11
CA VAL A 69 8.57 -3.18 -3.88
C VAL A 69 7.92 -4.39 -3.22
N ILE A 70 7.06 -4.17 -2.23
CA ILE A 70 6.22 -5.20 -1.62
C ILE A 70 4.75 -4.79 -1.83
N THR A 71 4.09 -5.38 -2.82
CA THR A 71 2.65 -5.19 -3.01
C THR A 71 1.90 -6.00 -1.96
N ILE A 72 1.37 -5.31 -0.93
CA ILE A 72 0.85 -5.93 0.30
C ILE A 72 -0.16 -7.05 0.03
N ALA A 73 -1.18 -6.78 -0.79
CA ALA A 73 -2.21 -7.78 -1.07
C ALA A 73 -1.64 -9.03 -1.75
N ASN A 74 -0.71 -8.86 -2.71
CA ASN A 74 -0.07 -10.00 -3.36
C ASN A 74 0.86 -10.75 -2.40
N ALA A 75 1.67 -10.04 -1.61
CA ALA A 75 2.56 -10.68 -0.64
C ALA A 75 1.79 -11.50 0.41
N VAL A 76 0.64 -11.00 0.87
CA VAL A 76 -0.18 -11.65 1.91
C VAL A 76 -1.07 -12.76 1.34
N PHE A 77 -1.75 -12.51 0.21
CA PHE A 77 -2.79 -13.41 -0.29
C PHE A 77 -2.43 -14.14 -1.59
N GLY A 78 -1.44 -13.66 -2.35
CA GLY A 78 -1.00 -14.26 -3.62
C GLY A 78 0.42 -14.83 -3.60
N SER A 79 0.98 -15.07 -2.41
CA SER A 79 2.29 -15.72 -2.27
C SER A 79 2.27 -17.17 -2.75
N ASP A 80 3.43 -17.64 -3.23
CA ASP A 80 3.66 -19.03 -3.61
C ASP A 80 4.90 -19.59 -2.87
N PRO A 81 4.72 -20.59 -1.97
CA PRO A 81 3.45 -21.18 -1.56
C PRO A 81 2.57 -20.21 -0.75
N PRO A 82 1.23 -20.40 -0.74
CA PRO A 82 0.33 -19.51 0.00
C PRO A 82 0.54 -19.63 1.52
N ILE A 83 0.39 -18.51 2.22
CA ILE A 83 0.37 -18.50 3.69
C ILE A 83 -0.77 -19.40 4.21
N ASN A 84 -0.52 -20.16 5.28
CA ASN A 84 -1.54 -21.01 5.89
C ASN A 84 -2.81 -20.19 6.21
N PRO A 85 -3.99 -20.59 5.67
CA PRO A 85 -5.24 -19.88 5.90
C PRO A 85 -5.58 -19.65 7.38
N ASP A 86 -5.22 -20.58 8.28
CA ASP A 86 -5.50 -20.45 9.71
C ASP A 86 -4.73 -19.30 10.35
N VAL A 87 -3.50 -19.05 9.89
CA VAL A 87 -2.69 -17.89 10.32
C VAL A 87 -3.40 -16.60 9.91
N LEU A 88 -3.86 -16.50 8.66
CA LEU A 88 -4.53 -15.31 8.15
C LEU A 88 -5.91 -15.13 8.80
N THR A 89 -6.69 -16.19 9.01
CA THR A 89 -7.96 -16.16 9.74
C THR A 89 -7.76 -15.59 11.14
N LYS A 90 -6.72 -16.04 11.86
CA LYS A 90 -6.39 -15.51 13.19
C LYS A 90 -5.91 -14.06 13.14
N ALA A 91 -5.04 -13.71 12.19
CA ALA A 91 -4.44 -12.38 12.09
C ALA A 91 -5.47 -11.30 11.68
N PHE A 92 -6.33 -11.60 10.71
CA PHE A 92 -7.35 -10.69 10.19
C PHE A 92 -8.68 -10.77 10.97
N GLN A 93 -8.83 -11.75 11.86
CA GLN A 93 -10.03 -11.96 12.69
C GLN A 93 -11.31 -12.13 11.85
N VAL A 94 -11.19 -12.86 10.74
CA VAL A 94 -12.29 -13.17 9.81
C VAL A 94 -12.44 -14.67 9.65
N GLU A 95 -13.59 -15.11 9.15
CA GLU A 95 -13.83 -16.51 8.82
C GLU A 95 -12.90 -17.03 7.70
N ALA A 96 -12.64 -18.33 7.69
CA ALA A 96 -11.77 -18.98 6.70
C ALA A 96 -12.27 -18.85 5.25
N ASN A 97 -13.58 -18.70 5.04
CA ASN A 97 -14.16 -18.45 3.71
C ASN A 97 -13.68 -17.11 3.11
N VAL A 98 -13.53 -16.06 3.92
CA VAL A 98 -13.03 -14.74 3.48
C VAL A 98 -11.57 -14.87 3.07
N ILE A 99 -10.75 -15.57 3.86
CA ILE A 99 -9.35 -15.80 3.52
C ILE A 99 -9.20 -16.63 2.24
N LYS A 100 -9.96 -17.72 2.10
CA LYS A 100 -9.96 -18.53 0.88
C LYS A 100 -10.40 -17.72 -0.34
N TYR A 101 -11.41 -16.86 -0.18
CA TYR A 101 -11.83 -15.96 -1.23
C TYR A 101 -10.69 -15.02 -1.64
N LEU A 102 -10.03 -14.37 -0.67
CA LEU A 102 -8.90 -13.47 -0.93
C LEU A 102 -7.72 -14.19 -1.58
N GLN A 103 -7.34 -15.37 -1.09
CA GLN A 103 -6.25 -16.17 -1.68
C GLN A 103 -6.58 -16.71 -3.08
N GLY A 104 -7.87 -16.86 -3.40
CA GLY A 104 -8.34 -17.23 -4.74
C GLY A 104 -8.42 -16.06 -5.71
N GLN A 105 -8.22 -14.81 -5.28
CA GLN A 105 -8.20 -13.67 -6.19
C GLN A 105 -6.88 -13.58 -6.96
N PHE A 106 -6.93 -12.91 -8.11
CA PHE A 106 -5.73 -12.53 -8.85
C PHE A 106 -5.14 -11.26 -8.26
N TRP A 107 -3.94 -11.36 -7.70
CA TRP A 107 -3.20 -10.24 -7.14
C TRP A 107 -2.05 -9.83 -8.06
N TRP A 108 -2.05 -8.56 -8.46
CA TRP A 108 -1.08 -8.03 -9.42
C TRP A 108 0.28 -7.79 -8.75
N ASN A 109 1.37 -8.25 -9.39
CA ASN A 109 2.73 -7.78 -9.10
C ASN A 109 3.04 -6.56 -9.95
N ILE A 110 3.51 -5.49 -9.33
CA ILE A 110 4.05 -4.34 -10.07
C ILE A 110 5.47 -4.71 -10.48
N ASP A 111 5.57 -5.62 -11.45
CA ASP A 111 6.80 -5.96 -12.18
C ASP A 111 6.67 -5.48 -13.63
#